data_AF-E6KUD3-F1
#
_entry.id   AF-E6KUD3-F1
#
_cell.length_a   1.000
_cell.length_b   1.000
_cell.length_c   1.000
_cell.angle_alpha   90.00
_cell.angle_beta   90.00
_cell.angle_gamma   90.00
#
_symmetry.space_group_name_H-M   'P 1'
#
loop_
_entity.id
_entity.type
_entity.pdbx_description
1 polymer ?
#
loop_
_entity_poly.entity_id
_entity_poly.type
_entity_poly.pdbx_seq_one_letter_code
_entity_poly.pdbx_strand_id
1 'polypeptide(L)'
;MDGRPAPWARHGRATILSPGVVVFAGLIVLFVLLSALLTVGGIYLFASGLTARAGACRPPLGLRLDGITPGSCEWERAHRASWPILFGGGVLGTAHGIALAATTLMDARTSVVVVFVASGVIVEVGLWLVARAAARSALREHGPHR
;
A
#
# COMPACT_ATOMS: atom_id res chain seq x y z
N MET A 1 -17.00 -44.78 -40.98
CA MET A 1 -16.12 -44.30 -39.88
C MET A 1 -16.87 -43.18 -39.18
N ASP A 2 -17.48 -43.48 -38.04
CA ASP A 2 -18.30 -42.51 -37.30
C ASP A 2 -17.39 -41.50 -36.60
N GLY A 3 -17.39 -40.25 -37.09
CA GLY A 3 -16.57 -39.14 -36.57
C GLY A 3 -16.98 -38.62 -35.19
N ARG A 4 -17.22 -39.50 -34.21
CA ARG A 4 -17.53 -39.08 -32.84
C ARG A 4 -16.24 -38.62 -32.14
N PRO A 5 -16.18 -37.38 -31.62
CA PRO A 5 -15.02 -36.92 -30.89
C PRO A 5 -14.82 -37.74 -29.61
N ALA A 6 -13.56 -38.07 -29.32
CA ALA A 6 -13.21 -38.92 -28.19
C ALA A 6 -13.68 -38.30 -26.84
N PRO A 7 -14.21 -39.11 -25.90
CA PRO A 7 -14.88 -38.62 -24.68
C PRO A 7 -13.98 -37.82 -23.75
N TRP A 8 -12.66 -37.97 -23.84
CA TRP A 8 -11.68 -37.23 -23.06
C TRP A 8 -11.44 -35.79 -23.55
N ALA A 9 -11.77 -35.47 -24.81
CA ALA A 9 -11.57 -34.12 -25.36
C ALA A 9 -12.51 -33.06 -24.75
N ARG A 10 -13.61 -33.48 -24.10
CA ARG A 10 -14.55 -32.59 -23.40
C ARG A 10 -14.11 -32.19 -21.99
N HIS A 11 -13.18 -32.91 -21.38
CA HIS A 11 -12.84 -32.74 -19.96
C HIS A 11 -11.74 -31.71 -19.70
N GLY A 12 -10.90 -31.39 -20.71
CA GLY A 12 -9.77 -30.47 -20.52
C GLY A 12 -10.11 -28.98 -20.55
N ARG A 13 -11.21 -28.59 -21.22
CA ARG A 13 -11.58 -27.17 -21.42
C ARG A 13 -12.61 -26.66 -20.39
N ALA A 14 -13.35 -27.56 -19.75
CA ALA A 14 -14.43 -27.23 -18.82
C ALA A 14 -13.94 -26.90 -17.40
N THR A 15 -12.77 -27.41 -16.99
CA THR A 15 -12.21 -27.21 -15.64
C THR A 15 -11.62 -25.82 -15.44
N ILE A 16 -10.99 -25.23 -16.47
CA ILE A 16 -10.35 -23.90 -16.38
C ILE A 16 -11.39 -22.77 -16.33
N LEU A 17 -12.58 -22.98 -16.93
CA LEU A 17 -13.67 -22.01 -16.98
C LEU A 17 -14.79 -22.30 -15.95
N SER A 18 -14.57 -23.22 -15.01
CA SER A 18 -15.52 -23.43 -13.92
C SER A 18 -15.63 -22.14 -13.09
N PRO A 19 -16.84 -21.66 -12.76
CA PRO A 19 -17.02 -20.42 -12.01
C PRO A 19 -16.19 -20.37 -10.73
N GLY A 20 -16.02 -21.50 -10.04
CA GLY A 20 -15.21 -21.59 -8.82
C GLY A 20 -13.71 -21.32 -9.07
N VAL A 21 -13.15 -21.81 -10.17
CA VAL A 21 -11.73 -21.59 -10.52
C VAL A 21 -11.49 -20.14 -10.93
N VAL A 22 -12.42 -19.56 -11.69
CA VAL A 22 -12.34 -18.15 -12.12
C VAL A 22 -12.42 -17.21 -10.92
N VAL A 23 -13.36 -17.44 -10.00
CA VAL A 23 -13.49 -16.63 -8.78
C VAL A 23 -12.24 -16.77 -7.90
N PHE A 24 -11.73 -17.99 -7.70
CA PHE A 24 -10.52 -18.22 -6.91
C PHE A 24 -9.29 -17.50 -7.50
N ALA A 25 -9.07 -17.64 -8.81
CA ALA A 25 -8.00 -16.94 -9.51
C ALA A 25 -8.16 -15.41 -9.41
N GLY A 26 -9.39 -14.91 -9.55
CA GLY A 26 -9.71 -13.49 -9.39
C GLY A 26 -9.37 -12.95 -7.99
N LEU A 27 -9.67 -13.71 -6.93
CA LEU A 27 -9.32 -13.34 -5.56
C LEU A 27 -7.81 -13.33 -5.33
N ILE A 28 -7.08 -14.32 -5.84
CA ILE A 28 -5.60 -14.33 -5.75
C ILE A 28 -5.02 -13.09 -6.42
N VAL A 29 -5.45 -12.79 -7.65
CA VAL A 29 -4.99 -11.60 -8.38
C VAL A 29 -5.29 -10.33 -7.58
N LEU A 30 -6.51 -10.20 -7.04
CA LEU A 30 -6.88 -9.07 -6.20
C LEU A 30 -5.97 -8.94 -4.98
N PHE A 31 -5.70 -10.03 -4.26
CA PHE A 31 -4.85 -9.99 -3.07
C PHE A 31 -3.39 -9.66 -3.40
N VAL A 32 -2.87 -10.18 -4.50
CA VAL A 32 -1.52 -9.84 -4.98
C VAL A 32 -1.43 -8.36 -5.34
N LEU A 33 -2.44 -7.81 -6.02
CA LEU A 33 -2.49 -6.38 -6.35
C LEU A 33 -2.58 -5.51 -5.09
N LEU A 34 -3.40 -5.89 -4.10
CA LEU A 34 -3.50 -5.17 -2.83
C LEU A 34 -2.20 -5.23 -2.03
N SER A 35 -1.56 -6.40 -1.99
CA SER A 35 -0.24 -6.59 -1.38
C SER A 35 0.81 -5.69 -2.03
N ALA A 36 0.89 -5.71 -3.36
CA ALA A 36 1.80 -4.85 -4.11
C ALA A 36 1.52 -3.36 -3.82
N LEU A 37 0.25 -2.96 -3.76
CA LEU A 37 -0.13 -1.58 -3.45
C LEU A 37 0.34 -1.16 -2.05
N LEU A 38 0.06 -1.96 -1.01
CA LEU A 38 0.50 -1.70 0.36
C LEU A 38 2.04 -1.69 0.48
N THR A 39 2.72 -2.61 -0.22
CA THR A 39 4.18 -2.65 -0.24
C THR A 39 4.76 -1.40 -0.90
N VAL A 40 4.24 -1.00 -2.06
CA VAL A 40 4.72 0.20 -2.78
C VAL A 40 4.41 1.47 -1.98
N GLY A 41 3.21 1.57 -1.41
CA GLY A 41 2.83 2.71 -0.57
C GLY A 41 3.65 2.78 0.72
N GLY A 42 3.90 1.64 1.37
CA GLY A 42 4.83 1.51 2.49
C GLY A 42 6.25 1.96 2.13
N ILE A 43 6.81 1.47 1.02
CA ILE A 43 8.14 1.89 0.54
C ILE A 43 8.17 3.40 0.25
N TYR A 44 7.10 3.93 -0.34
CA TYR A 44 6.96 5.36 -0.59
C TYR A 44 7.00 6.18 0.70
N LEU A 45 6.24 5.79 1.72
CA LEU A 45 6.23 6.47 3.02
C LEU A 45 7.59 6.35 3.72
N PHE A 46 8.21 5.18 3.64
CA PHE A 46 9.53 4.92 4.21
C PHE A 46 10.60 5.83 3.60
N ALA A 47 10.68 5.87 2.26
CA ALA A 47 11.61 6.73 1.54
C ALA A 47 11.33 8.21 1.80
N SER A 48 10.06 8.60 1.88
CA SER A 48 9.63 9.95 2.24
C SER A 48 10.09 10.32 3.66
N GLY A 49 9.93 9.42 4.64
CA GLY A 49 10.37 9.64 6.01
C GLY A 49 11.90 9.72 6.14
N LEU A 50 12.64 8.86 5.44
CA LEU A 50 14.10 8.88 5.44
C LEU A 50 14.65 10.18 4.85
N THR A 51 14.11 10.61 3.71
CA THR A 51 14.51 11.86 3.05
C THR A 51 14.06 13.09 3.86
N ALA A 52 12.90 13.04 4.51
CA ALA A 52 12.42 14.09 5.41
C ALA A 52 13.33 14.27 6.61
N ARG A 53 13.78 13.18 7.22
CA ARG A 53 14.77 13.22 8.31
C ARG A 53 16.09 13.83 7.86
N ALA A 54 16.53 13.51 6.65
CA ALA A 54 17.76 14.04 6.06
C ALA A 54 17.63 15.49 5.56
N GLY A 55 16.44 16.10 5.60
CA GLY A 55 16.21 17.42 5.02
C GLY A 55 16.30 17.45 3.49
N ALA A 56 16.18 16.29 2.83
CA ALA A 56 16.32 16.12 1.39
C ALA A 56 15.00 15.67 0.72
N CYS A 57 13.88 15.74 1.43
CA CYS A 57 12.58 15.33 0.89
C CYS A 57 12.17 16.27 -0.24
N ARG A 58 12.04 15.72 -1.45
CA ARG A 58 11.64 16.45 -2.67
C ARG A 58 10.68 15.59 -3.49
N PRO A 59 9.81 16.21 -4.31
CA PRO A 59 8.99 15.49 -5.27
C PRO A 59 9.83 14.52 -6.12
N PRO A 60 9.32 13.31 -6.41
CA PRO A 60 7.96 12.85 -6.15
C PRO A 60 7.70 12.39 -4.70
N LEU A 61 8.69 12.36 -3.82
CA LEU A 61 8.55 11.91 -2.43
C LEU A 61 7.98 13.00 -1.52
N GLY A 62 7.36 12.58 -0.41
CA GLY A 62 6.79 13.45 0.61
C GLY A 62 5.26 13.50 0.63
N LEU A 63 4.73 14.25 1.58
CA LEU A 63 3.32 14.57 1.69
C LEU A 63 2.98 15.67 0.69
N ARG A 64 1.90 15.47 -0.08
CA ARG A 64 1.30 16.54 -0.86
C ARG A 64 0.54 17.48 0.09
N LEU A 65 1.08 18.68 0.25
CA LEU A 65 0.53 19.74 1.07
C LEU A 65 0.10 20.88 0.13
N ASP A 66 -1.20 21.19 0.13
CA ASP A 66 -1.77 22.19 -0.77
C ASP A 66 -1.25 23.58 -0.41
N GLY A 67 -0.85 24.36 -1.42
CA GLY A 67 -0.35 25.71 -1.24
C GLY A 67 1.09 25.82 -0.69
N ILE A 68 1.84 24.72 -0.61
CA ILE A 68 3.24 24.73 -0.17
C ILE A 68 4.16 24.41 -1.34
N THR A 69 5.06 25.34 -1.64
CA THR A 69 6.07 25.17 -2.68
C THR A 69 7.07 24.08 -2.27
N PRO A 70 7.27 23.02 -3.07
CA PRO A 70 8.28 22.01 -2.77
C PRO A 70 9.68 22.62 -2.65
N GLY A 71 10.44 22.21 -1.63
CA GLY A 71 11.78 22.73 -1.35
C GLY A 71 11.81 24.09 -0.65
N SER A 72 10.66 24.68 -0.28
CA SER A 72 10.63 25.84 0.60
C SER A 72 10.98 25.46 2.05
N CYS A 73 11.25 26.46 2.89
CA CYS A 73 11.46 26.26 4.32
C CYS A 73 10.22 25.65 5.00
N GLU A 74 9.01 26.05 4.59
CA GLU A 74 7.76 25.45 5.07
C GLU A 74 7.67 23.96 4.70
N TRP A 75 8.04 23.62 3.46
CA TRP A 75 8.07 22.23 2.99
C TRP A 75 9.01 21.38 3.85
N GLU A 76 10.26 21.80 4.02
CA GLU A 76 11.24 21.07 4.82
C GLU A 76 10.80 20.92 6.28
N ARG A 77 10.26 21.99 6.87
CA ARG A 77 9.74 21.98 8.24
C ARG A 77 8.60 20.98 8.41
N ALA A 78 7.61 21.02 7.53
CA ALA A 78 6.44 20.14 7.59
C ALA A 78 6.84 18.65 7.46
N HIS A 79 7.80 18.35 6.59
CA HIS A 79 8.32 17.01 6.41
C HIS A 79 9.19 16.57 7.59
N ARG A 80 10.05 17.45 8.12
CA ARG A 80 10.85 17.17 9.32
C ARG A 80 9.98 16.95 10.56
N ALA A 81 8.82 17.58 10.67
CA ALA A 81 7.90 17.30 11.78
C ALA A 81 7.20 15.93 11.65
N SER A 82 6.94 15.49 10.42
CA SER A 82 6.19 14.25 10.14
C SER A 82 7.05 13.03 9.88
N TRP A 83 8.39 13.17 9.78
CA TRP A 83 9.30 12.09 9.41
C TRP A 83 9.15 10.80 10.26
N PRO A 84 8.94 10.85 11.61
CA PRO A 84 8.82 9.62 12.39
C PRO A 84 7.60 8.80 12.00
N ILE A 85 6.48 9.48 11.71
CA ILE A 85 5.22 8.86 11.32
C ILE A 85 5.33 8.30 9.89
N LEU A 86 5.94 9.04 8.97
CA LEU A 86 6.20 8.58 7.61
C LEU A 86 7.11 7.34 7.60
N PHE A 87 8.20 7.39 8.36
CA PHE A 87 9.15 6.27 8.48
C PHE A 87 8.48 5.05 9.11
N GLY A 88 7.84 5.21 10.26
CA GLY A 88 7.18 4.11 10.97
C GLY A 88 6.03 3.51 10.17
N GLY A 89 5.19 4.36 9.56
CA GLY A 89 4.12 3.93 8.67
C GLY A 89 4.62 3.23 7.42
N GLY A 90 5.77 3.65 6.88
CA GLY A 90 6.40 2.97 5.76
C GLY A 90 6.91 1.58 6.10
N VAL A 91 7.57 1.40 7.26
CA VAL A 91 8.00 0.08 7.74
C VAL A 91 6.79 -0.83 7.96
N LEU A 92 5.75 -0.34 8.64
CA LEU A 92 4.55 -1.11 8.93
C LEU A 92 3.79 -1.49 7.66
N GLY A 93 3.53 -0.54 6.76
CA GLY A 93 2.83 -0.79 5.49
C GLY A 93 3.58 -1.79 4.60
N THR A 94 4.91 -1.65 4.51
CA THR A 94 5.75 -2.59 3.76
C THR A 94 5.68 -3.99 4.35
N ALA A 95 5.81 -4.12 5.68
CA ALA A 95 5.71 -5.40 6.37
C ALA A 95 4.34 -6.05 6.19
N HIS A 96 3.26 -5.27 6.28
CA HIS A 96 1.89 -5.74 6.04
C HIS A 96 1.69 -6.22 4.61
N GLY A 97 2.17 -5.47 3.62
CA GLY A 97 2.09 -5.86 2.21
C GLY A 97 2.84 -7.16 1.92
N ILE A 98 4.06 -7.31 2.44
CA ILE A 98 4.85 -8.55 2.32
C ILE A 98 4.15 -9.72 3.02
N ALA A 99 3.65 -9.51 4.23
CA ALA A 99 2.91 -10.54 4.97
C ALA A 99 1.66 -10.97 4.19
N LEU A 100 0.92 -10.04 3.60
CA LEU A 100 -0.23 -10.34 2.74
C LEU A 100 0.18 -11.16 1.50
N ALA A 101 1.28 -10.83 0.83
CA ALA A 101 1.81 -11.67 -0.25
C ALA A 101 2.12 -13.09 0.25
N ALA A 102 2.76 -13.22 1.41
CA ALA A 102 3.09 -14.51 1.99
C ALA A 102 1.83 -15.36 2.27
N THR A 103 0.72 -14.74 2.69
CA THR A 103 -0.54 -15.48 2.88
C THR A 103 -1.09 -16.12 1.61
N THR A 104 -0.72 -15.65 0.41
CA THR A 104 -1.11 -16.29 -0.85
C THR A 104 -0.31 -17.56 -1.16
N LEU A 105 0.86 -17.71 -0.54
CA LEU A 105 1.74 -18.88 -0.67
C LEU A 105 1.49 -19.91 0.45
N MET A 106 0.88 -19.47 1.53
CA MET A 106 0.49 -20.30 2.67
C MET A 106 -0.96 -20.75 2.46
N ASP A 107 -1.33 -21.94 2.96
CA ASP A 107 -2.74 -22.37 3.03
C ASP A 107 -3.46 -21.62 4.18
N ALA A 108 -3.40 -20.28 4.10
CA ALA A 108 -3.93 -19.38 5.10
C ALA A 108 -5.45 -19.31 4.97
N ARG A 109 -6.14 -19.34 6.12
CA ARG A 109 -7.59 -19.15 6.14
C ARG A 109 -7.96 -17.79 5.56
N THR A 110 -9.03 -17.74 4.77
CA THR A 110 -9.53 -16.49 4.16
C THR A 110 -9.75 -15.38 5.18
N SER A 111 -10.17 -15.70 6.41
CA SER A 111 -10.33 -14.73 7.49
C SER A 111 -9.03 -14.01 7.85
N VAL A 112 -7.89 -14.70 7.80
CA VAL A 112 -6.56 -14.11 8.06
C VAL A 112 -6.20 -13.13 6.97
N VAL A 113 -6.40 -13.51 5.70
CA VAL A 113 -6.15 -12.64 4.53
C VAL A 113 -6.98 -11.36 4.62
N VAL A 114 -8.27 -11.49 4.92
CA VAL A 114 -9.18 -10.34 5.07
C VAL A 114 -8.73 -9.40 6.19
N VAL A 115 -8.34 -9.94 7.35
CA VAL A 115 -7.83 -9.13 8.47
C VAL A 115 -6.54 -8.42 8.09
N PHE A 116 -5.61 -9.08 7.40
CA PHE A 116 -4.38 -8.45 6.92
C PHE A 116 -4.64 -7.32 5.93
N VAL A 117 -5.54 -7.52 4.96
CA VAL A 117 -5.95 -6.46 4.02
C VAL A 117 -6.55 -5.28 4.77
N ALA A 118 -7.56 -5.53 5.62
CA ALA A 118 -8.26 -4.47 6.33
C ALA A 118 -7.33 -3.70 7.27
N SER A 119 -6.54 -4.40 8.08
CA SER A 119 -5.59 -3.76 9.00
C SER A 119 -4.47 -3.03 8.26
N GLY A 120 -3.95 -3.58 7.17
CA GLY A 120 -2.92 -2.92 6.35
C GLY A 120 -3.40 -1.60 5.78
N VAL A 121 -4.59 -1.60 5.17
CA VAL A 121 -5.21 -0.37 4.64
C VAL A 121 -5.46 0.65 5.74
N ILE A 122 -6.02 0.22 6.89
CA ILE A 122 -6.30 1.13 8.02
C ILE A 122 -5.02 1.75 8.55
N VAL A 123 -3.96 0.96 8.76
CA VAL A 123 -2.68 1.43 9.29
C VAL A 123 -2.03 2.40 8.33
N GLU A 124 -1.95 2.06 7.04
CA GLU A 124 -1.27 2.87 6.05
C GLU A 124 -1.98 4.21 5.81
N VAL A 125 -3.30 4.19 5.62
CA VAL A 125 -4.11 5.41 5.45
C VAL A 125 -4.11 6.23 6.74
N GLY A 126 -4.28 5.58 7.90
CA GLY A 126 -4.30 6.24 9.21
C GLY A 126 -3.00 6.98 9.49
N LEU A 127 -1.86 6.32 9.30
CA LEU A 127 -0.55 6.95 9.52
C LEU A 127 -0.24 8.03 8.49
N TRP A 128 -0.68 7.88 7.23
CA TRP A 128 -0.59 8.95 6.24
C TRP A 128 -1.38 10.20 6.67
N LEU A 129 -2.61 10.02 7.17
CA LEU A 129 -3.43 11.12 7.69
C LEU A 129 -2.78 11.79 8.91
N VAL A 130 -2.24 11.00 9.84
CA VAL A 130 -1.55 11.50 11.03
C VAL A 130 -0.27 12.26 10.64
N ALA A 131 0.51 11.75 9.68
CA ALA A 131 1.67 12.45 9.15
C ALA A 131 1.28 13.78 8.50
N ARG A 132 0.18 13.81 7.72
CA ARG A 132 -0.35 15.03 7.11
C ARG A 132 -0.86 16.02 8.15
N ALA A 133 -1.44 15.56 9.26
CA ALA A 133 -1.86 16.41 10.36
C ALA A 133 -0.65 17.02 11.09
N ALA A 134 0.36 16.22 11.42
CA ALA A 134 1.60 16.68 12.05
C ALA A 134 2.36 17.69 11.17
N ALA A 135 2.39 17.46 9.85
CA ALA A 135 2.96 18.40 8.89
C ALA A 135 2.23 19.75 8.92
N ARG A 136 0.89 19.76 8.96
CA ARG A 136 0.10 21.00 9.02
C ARG A 136 0.17 21.70 10.37
N SER A 137 0.27 20.97 11.48
CA SER A 137 0.39 21.60 12.81
C SER A 137 1.71 22.37 12.93
N ALA A 138 2.82 21.78 12.46
CA ALA A 138 4.14 22.42 12.47
C ALA A 138 4.18 23.75 11.70
N LEU A 139 3.36 23.89 10.66
CA LEU A 139 3.23 25.13 9.88
C LEU A 139 2.43 26.20 10.62
N ARG A 140 1.38 25.80 11.34
CA ARG A 140 0.54 26.71 12.12
C ARG A 140 1.28 27.30 13.31
N GLU A 141 2.13 26.50 13.97
CA GLU A 141 2.92 26.93 15.13
C GLU A 141 3.93 28.04 14.83
N HIS A 142 4.29 28.22 13.55
CA HIS A 142 5.34 29.14 13.12
C HIS A 142 4.89 30.05 11.95
N GLY A 143 3.59 30.34 11.85
CA GLY A 143 3.04 31.29 10.88
C GLY A 143 3.28 32.76 11.26
N PRO A 144 3.04 33.71 10.34
CA PRO A 144 3.44 35.14 10.43
C PRO A 144 2.79 35.97 11.56
N HIS A 145 2.09 35.34 12.51
CA HIS A 145 1.47 36.01 13.66
C HIS A 145 2.23 35.78 14.98
N ARG A 146 3.51 35.41 14.90
CA ARG A 146 4.48 35.55 15.98
C ARG A 146 5.79 36.10 15.45
#